data_AF-A0A9W6NQB8-F1
#
_entry.id   AF-A0A9W6NQB8-F1
#
_cell.length_a   1.000
_cell.length_b   1.000
_cell.length_c   1.000
_cell.angle_alpha   90.00
_cell.angle_beta   90.00
_cell.angle_gamma   90.00
#
_symmetry.space_group_name_H-M   'P 1'
#
loop_
_entity.id
_entity.type
_entity.pdbx_description
1 polymer ?
#
loop_
_entity_poly.entity_id
_entity_poly.type
_entity_poly.pdbx_seq_one_letter_code
_entity_poly.pdbx_strand_id
1 'polypeptide(L)' 'MAENTKQTSEQAASAASEVLRDPEATKEDKKAAGSALSQTPSKSE' A
#
# COMPACT_ATOMS: atom_id res chain seq x y z
N MET A 1 -12.69 19.91 3.96
CA MET A 1 -11.61 19.11 4.56
C MET A 1 -10.47 19.15 3.56
N ALA A 2 -9.25 19.51 3.96
CA ALA A 2 -8.13 19.59 3.02
C ALA A 2 -7.79 18.16 2.56
N GLU A 3 -7.95 17.88 1.27
CA GLU A 3 -7.55 16.62 0.66
C GLU A 3 -6.04 16.44 0.84
N ASN A 4 -5.64 15.39 1.57
CA ASN A 4 -4.24 15.08 1.75
C ASN A 4 -3.73 14.42 0.46
N THR A 5 -3.17 15.21 -0.45
CA THR A 5 -2.68 14.72 -1.76
C THR A 5 -1.41 13.86 -1.66
N LYS A 6 -0.81 13.73 -0.46
CA LYS A 6 0.38 12.90 -0.20
C LYS A 6 0.00 11.48 0.19
N GLN A 7 -0.87 10.89 -0.61
CA GLN A 7 -1.42 9.57 -0.37
C GLN A 7 -0.93 8.61 -1.44
N THR A 8 -0.56 7.41 -1.03
CA THR A 8 -0.29 6.30 -1.95
C THR A 8 -1.53 6.11 -2.81
N SER A 9 -1.40 6.28 -4.13
CA SER A 9 -2.53 6.17 -5.05
C SER A 9 -3.14 4.76 -4.99
N GLU A 10 -4.42 4.63 -5.38
CA GLU A 10 -5.12 3.34 -5.44
C GLU A 10 -4.36 2.29 -6.26
N GLN A 11 -3.63 2.73 -7.29
CA GLN A 11 -2.78 1.86 -8.10
C GLN A 11 -1.60 1.30 -7.31
N ALA A 12 -0.91 2.13 -6.55
CA ALA A 12 0.20 1.70 -5.71
C ALA A 12 -0.28 0.84 -4.52
N ALA A 13 -1.48 1.11 -4.00
CA ALA A 13 -2.14 0.25 -3.00
C ALA A 13 -2.43 -1.15 -3.56
N SER A 14 -2.91 -1.22 -4.80
CA SER A 14 -3.22 -2.47 -5.48
C SER A 14 -1.95 -3.29 -5.73
N ALA A 15 -0.92 -2.66 -6.27
CA ALA A 15 0.38 -3.31 -6.48
C ALA A 15 1.00 -3.81 -5.16
N ALA A 16 0.94 -3.02 -4.09
CA ALA A 16 1.40 -3.45 -2.77
C ALA A 16 0.58 -4.64 -2.22
N SER A 17 -0.73 -4.69 -2.47
CA SER A 17 -1.57 -5.82 -2.10
C SER A 17 -1.21 -7.10 -2.87
N GLU A 18 -0.85 -6.97 -4.15
CA GLU A 18 -0.35 -8.07 -4.97
C GLU A 18 0.98 -8.60 -4.44
N VAL A 19 1.94 -7.72 -4.13
CA VAL A 19 3.24 -8.10 -3.54
C VAL A 19 3.09 -8.82 -2.19
N LEU A 20 2.12 -8.43 -1.36
CA LEU A 20 1.85 -9.13 -0.10
C LEU A 20 1.26 -10.52 -0.30
N ARG A 21 0.47 -10.72 -1.37
CA ARG A 21 -0.15 -12.00 -1.72
C ARG A 21 0.77 -12.91 -2.52
N ASP A 22 1.80 -12.35 -3.13
CA ASP A 22 2.75 -13.09 -3.95
C ASP A 22 3.63 -14.03 -3.08
N PRO A 23 3.71 -15.33 -3.44
CA PRO A 23 4.52 -16.29 -2.69
C PRO A 23 6.03 -16.18 -2.99
N GLU A 24 6.41 -15.57 -4.11
CA GLU A 24 7.81 -15.36 -4.52
C GLU A 24 8.39 -14.06 -3.96
N ALA A 25 7.54 -13.11 -3.54
CA ALA A 25 7.94 -11.85 -2.93
C ALA A 25 8.74 -12.05 -1.63
N THR A 26 9.86 -11.34 -1.55
CA THR A 26 10.79 -11.45 -0.42
C THR A 26 10.26 -10.75 0.83
N LYS A 27 10.90 -11.00 1.98
CA LYS A 27 10.53 -10.34 3.24
C LYS A 27 10.67 -8.82 3.16
N GLU A 28 11.65 -8.33 2.42
CA GLU A 28 11.87 -6.89 2.22
C GLU A 28 10.78 -6.28 1.33
N ASP A 29 10.42 -6.97 0.24
CA ASP A 29 9.32 -6.53 -0.65
C ASP A 29 8.01 -6.44 0.11
N LYS A 30 7.69 -7.46 0.93
CA LYS A 30 6.48 -7.48 1.76
C LYS A 30 6.50 -6.37 2.81
N LYS A 31 7.67 -6.05 3.38
CA LYS A 31 7.82 -4.94 4.33
C LYS A 31 7.61 -3.58 3.66
N ALA A 32 8.16 -3.38 2.46
CA ALA A 32 7.96 -2.17 1.68
C ALA A 32 6.50 -2.01 1.25
N ALA A 33 5.88 -3.09 0.76
CA ALA A 33 4.47 -3.13 0.39
C ALA A 33 3.54 -2.85 1.58
N GLY A 34 3.80 -3.44 2.75
CA GLY A 34 3.05 -3.12 3.97
C GLY A 34 3.17 -1.65 4.40
N SER A 35 4.37 -1.06 4.26
CA SER A 35 4.58 0.38 4.52
C SER A 35 3.85 1.26 3.50
N ALA A 36 3.77 0.84 2.24
CA ALA A 36 3.02 1.54 1.22
C ALA A 36 1.51 1.48 1.51
N LEU A 37 0.99 0.29 1.85
CA LEU A 37 -0.41 0.07 2.23
C LEU A 37 -0.82 0.89 3.45
N SER A 38 0.05 0.98 4.46
CA SER A 38 -0.22 1.76 5.67
C SER A 38 -0.32 3.27 5.41
N GLN A 39 0.24 3.74 4.31
CA GLN A 39 0.16 5.13 3.85
C GLN A 39 -0.93 5.34 2.78
N THR A 40 -1.66 4.27 2.41
CA THR A 40 -2.88 4.42 1.61
C THR A 40 -3.99 4.96 2.51
N PRO A 41 -4.87 5.83 2.00
CA PRO A 41 -6.04 6.25 2.73
C PRO A 41 -6.88 5.02 3.06
N SER A 42 -6.85 4.57 4.31
CA SER A 42 -7.88 3.71 4.84
C SER A 42 -9.17 4.52 4.80
N LYS A 43 -10.08 4.14 3.91
CA LYS A 43 -11.47 4.58 3.92
C LYS A 43 -12.17 3.94 5.12
N SER A 44 -11.68 4.22 6.32
CA SER A 44 -12.37 3.96 7.58
C SER A 44 -13.12 5.23 7.93
N GLU A 45 -14.38 5.24 7.51
CA GLU A 45 -15.46 6.00 8.16
C GLU A 45 -15.61 5.53 9.61
#